data_AF-Q4C0A4-F1
#
_entry.id   AF-Q4C0A4-F1
#
_cell.length_a   1.000
_cell.length_b   1.000
_cell.length_c   1.000
_cell.angle_alpha   90.00
_cell.angle_beta   90.00
_cell.angle_gamma   90.00
#
_symmetry.space_group_name_H-M   'P 1'
#
loop_
_entity.id
_entity.type
_entity.pdbx_description
1 polymer ?
#
loop_
_entity_poly.entity_id
_entity_poly.type
_entity_poly.pdbx_seq_one_letter_code
_entity_poly.pdbx_strand_id
1 'polypeptide(L)'
;MFSVKFTLTIVFYPKSNSGAGDINGDGFDDILIGASGADPNGNRSAGESYVIFGSASGFSGSLDLSSLDGSNGFVLNGIDEFDGSGSSVSGAGDINGDGFDDIIIGAIFADPNGNESAGESYVIFGSDEFGGGNS
;
A
#
# COMPACT_ATOMS: atom_id res chain seq x y z
N MET A 1 10.04 -17.97 13.70
CA MET A 1 8.87 -17.38 13.03
C MET A 1 8.32 -16.31 13.97
N PHE A 2 8.78 -15.07 13.79
CA PHE A 2 8.28 -13.94 14.58
C PHE A 2 7.08 -13.37 13.83
N SER A 3 5.89 -13.48 14.42
CA SER A 3 4.72 -12.73 13.99
C SER A 3 4.86 -11.34 14.62
N VAL A 4 5.19 -10.35 13.82
CA VAL A 4 5.19 -8.96 14.27
C VAL A 4 3.75 -8.48 14.19
N LYS A 5 3.08 -8.43 15.35
CA LYS A 5 1.75 -7.83 15.46
C LYS A 5 1.93 -6.32 15.53
N PHE A 6 1.83 -5.64 14.39
CA PHE A 6 1.70 -4.19 14.37
C PHE A 6 0.23 -3.84 14.67
N THR A 7 -0.06 -3.36 15.88
CA THR A 7 -1.35 -2.77 16.21
C THR A 7 -1.30 -1.29 15.85
N LEU A 8 -1.88 -0.93 14.71
CA LEU A 8 -2.08 0.49 14.35
C LEU A 8 -3.43 0.97 14.88
N THR A 9 -3.42 1.90 15.83
CA THR A 9 -4.62 2.60 16.29
C THR A 9 -4.93 3.73 15.31
N ILE A 10 -5.84 3.51 14.36
CA ILE A 10 -6.29 4.54 13.43
C ILE A 10 -7.42 5.35 14.09
N VAL A 11 -7.22 6.66 14.29
CA VAL A 11 -8.27 7.59 14.73
C VAL A 11 -8.81 8.32 13.50
N PHE A 12 -10.05 8.03 13.12
CA PHE A 12 -10.71 8.67 11.98
C PHE A 12 -11.10 10.12 12.30
N TYR A 13 -10.59 11.08 11.52
CA TYR A 13 -11.16 12.42 11.40
C TYR A 13 -11.91 12.50 10.06
N PRO A 14 -13.21 12.84 10.04
CA PRO A 14 -13.95 12.96 8.79
C PRO A 14 -13.37 14.13 7.98
N LYS A 15 -12.78 13.79 6.83
CA LYS A 15 -12.02 14.62 5.86
C LYS A 15 -10.52 14.76 6.14
N SER A 16 -9.75 13.81 5.63
CA SER A 16 -8.32 13.98 5.34
C SER A 16 -8.06 13.67 3.87
N ASN A 17 -7.70 14.68 3.07
CA ASN A 17 -7.30 14.59 1.66
C ASN A 17 -5.91 13.89 1.48
N SER A 18 -5.71 12.73 2.10
CA SER A 18 -4.46 11.95 1.93
C SER A 18 -4.71 10.44 2.02
N GLY A 19 -5.88 9.98 1.55
CA GLY A 19 -6.21 8.57 1.36
C GLY A 19 -5.77 8.05 -0.01
N ALA A 20 -5.94 6.76 -0.26
CA ALA A 20 -5.66 6.14 -1.56
C ALA A 20 -6.67 6.56 -2.64
N GLY A 21 -7.86 7.00 -2.22
CA GLY A 21 -9.04 7.04 -3.09
C GLY A 21 -9.77 5.70 -3.06
N ASP A 22 -10.78 5.52 -3.90
CA ASP A 22 -11.49 4.24 -4.07
C ASP A 22 -10.79 3.43 -5.16
N ILE A 23 -9.79 2.63 -4.76
CA ILE A 23 -8.92 1.93 -5.70
C ILE A 23 -9.58 0.65 -6.22
N ASN A 24 -10.49 0.07 -5.43
CA ASN A 24 -11.21 -1.17 -5.78
C ASN A 24 -12.61 -0.94 -6.38
N GLY A 25 -13.07 0.31 -6.44
CA GLY A 25 -14.33 0.71 -7.05
C GLY A 25 -15.58 0.29 -6.28
N ASP A 26 -15.46 0.05 -4.96
CA ASP A 26 -16.59 -0.38 -4.14
C ASP A 26 -17.44 0.77 -3.57
N GLY A 27 -17.02 2.02 -3.85
CA GLY A 27 -17.66 3.26 -3.43
C GLY A 27 -17.17 3.80 -2.10
N PHE A 28 -16.12 3.21 -1.50
CA PHE A 28 -15.53 3.66 -0.24
C PHE A 28 -14.03 3.97 -0.39
N ASP A 29 -13.61 5.15 0.08
CA ASP A 29 -12.18 5.50 0.07
C ASP A 29 -11.35 4.47 0.86
N ASP A 30 -10.25 4.05 0.24
CA ASP A 30 -9.28 3.10 0.76
C ASP A 30 -8.13 3.79 1.52
N ILE A 31 -7.42 3.00 2.32
CA ILE A 31 -6.31 3.45 3.16
C ILE A 31 -5.00 2.94 2.59
N LEU A 32 -4.02 3.84 2.44
CA LEU A 32 -2.66 3.52 2.02
C LEU A 32 -1.67 3.84 3.14
N ILE A 33 -0.81 2.87 3.48
CA ILE A 33 0.18 2.98 4.56
C ILE A 33 1.55 2.56 4.04
N GLY A 34 2.56 3.41 4.25
CA GLY A 34 3.95 3.07 4.00
C GLY A 34 4.67 2.56 5.26
N ALA A 35 5.51 1.55 5.10
CA ALA A 35 6.33 0.94 6.14
C ALA A 35 7.76 0.69 5.62
N SER A 36 8.49 1.76 5.34
CA SER A 36 9.82 1.69 4.70
C SER A 36 10.91 0.96 5.48
N GLY A 37 10.69 0.67 6.77
CA GLY A 37 11.61 -0.10 7.60
C GLY A 37 11.26 -1.59 7.69
N ALA A 38 10.24 -2.06 6.99
CA ALA A 38 9.82 -3.45 7.05
C ALA A 38 10.78 -4.40 6.31
N ASP A 39 10.74 -5.68 6.70
CA ASP A 39 11.63 -6.73 6.21
C ASP A 39 10.85 -7.83 5.45
N PRO A 40 10.15 -7.50 4.34
CA PRO A 40 9.28 -8.46 3.64
C PRO A 40 10.07 -9.67 3.17
N ASN A 41 9.54 -10.88 3.43
CA ASN A 41 10.20 -12.14 3.07
C ASN A 41 11.65 -12.28 3.60
N GLY A 42 12.00 -11.56 4.68
CA GLY A 42 13.36 -11.53 5.24
C GLY A 42 14.32 -10.58 4.52
N ASN A 43 13.84 -9.80 3.56
CA ASN A 43 14.61 -8.82 2.83
C ASN A 43 14.75 -7.53 3.67
N ARG A 44 15.94 -7.28 4.20
CA ARG A 44 16.16 -6.25 5.23
C ARG A 44 15.87 -4.85 4.69
N SER A 45 14.92 -4.16 5.31
CA SER A 45 14.54 -2.77 5.02
C SER A 45 14.22 -2.51 3.54
N ALA A 46 13.77 -3.54 2.82
CA ALA A 46 13.18 -3.36 1.50
C ALA A 46 11.90 -2.51 1.57
N GLY A 47 11.24 -2.53 2.73
CA GLY A 47 10.01 -1.77 2.99
C GLY A 47 8.76 -2.47 2.48
N GLU A 48 7.62 -2.08 3.01
CA GLU A 48 6.30 -2.57 2.59
C GLU A 48 5.36 -1.37 2.41
N SER A 49 4.35 -1.52 1.57
CA SER A 49 3.17 -0.65 1.56
C SER A 49 1.91 -1.49 1.66
N TYR A 50 0.91 -0.98 2.36
CA TYR A 50 -0.33 -1.68 2.62
C TYR A 50 -1.49 -0.87 2.05
N VAL A 51 -2.33 -1.52 1.26
CA VAL A 51 -3.65 -1.02 0.90
C VAL A 51 -4.66 -1.76 1.75
N ILE A 52 -5.57 -1.02 2.37
CA ILE A 52 -6.69 -1.60 3.12
C ILE A 52 -7.97 -1.05 2.49
N PHE A 53 -8.85 -1.97 2.07
CA PHE A 53 -10.09 -1.57 1.43
C PHE A 53 -11.09 -0.99 2.42
N GLY A 54 -11.60 0.19 2.07
CA GLY A 54 -12.73 0.84 2.71
C GLY A 54 -13.94 -0.10 2.78
N SER A 55 -14.87 0.17 3.70
CA SER A 55 -16.15 -0.52 3.64
C SER A 55 -17.25 0.26 4.36
N ALA A 56 -18.49 -0.01 3.97
CA ALA A 56 -19.69 0.49 4.65
C ALA A 56 -19.72 0.16 6.15
N SER A 57 -19.11 -0.97 6.53
CA SER A 57 -19.07 -1.44 7.92
C SER A 57 -18.02 -0.70 8.75
N GLY A 58 -17.13 0.06 8.09
CA GLY A 58 -15.94 0.64 8.69
C GLY A 58 -14.94 -0.43 9.15
N PHE A 59 -14.03 -0.02 10.02
CA PHE A 59 -13.00 -0.88 10.59
C PHE A 59 -13.13 -0.99 12.10
N SER A 60 -12.68 -2.10 12.68
CA SER A 60 -12.38 -2.16 14.11
C SER A 60 -11.23 -1.19 14.43
N GLY A 61 -11.17 -0.68 15.67
CA GLY A 61 -10.10 0.23 16.10
C GLY A 61 -8.68 -0.34 16.07
N SER A 62 -8.53 -1.61 15.70
CA SER A 62 -7.28 -2.30 15.41
C SER A 62 -7.52 -3.19 14.19
N LEU A 63 -6.55 -3.22 13.28
CA LEU A 63 -6.52 -4.11 12.11
C LEU A 63 -5.21 -4.89 12.12
N ASP A 64 -5.28 -6.19 11.84
CA ASP A 64 -4.09 -7.04 11.67
C ASP A 64 -3.71 -7.06 10.19
N LEU A 65 -2.62 -6.36 9.81
CA LEU A 65 -2.17 -6.26 8.42
C LEU A 65 -1.76 -7.61 7.82
N SER A 66 -1.47 -8.62 8.63
CA SER A 66 -1.20 -9.98 8.14
C SER A 66 -2.46 -10.73 7.67
N SER A 67 -3.65 -10.18 7.95
CA SER A 67 -4.94 -10.74 7.51
C SER A 67 -5.40 -10.22 6.15
N LEU A 68 -4.60 -9.39 5.48
CA LEU A 68 -4.93 -8.90 4.15
C LEU A 68 -4.83 -10.04 3.12
N ASP A 69 -5.90 -10.25 2.35
CA ASP A 69 -6.04 -11.41 1.45
C ASP A 69 -6.53 -11.09 0.04
N GLY A 70 -6.58 -9.81 -0.31
CA GLY A 70 -7.10 -9.31 -1.58
C GLY A 70 -8.60 -9.01 -1.56
N SER A 71 -9.36 -9.49 -0.57
CA SER A 71 -10.78 -9.12 -0.39
C SER A 71 -10.98 -7.92 0.55
N ASN A 72 -10.00 -7.64 1.40
CA ASN A 72 -9.99 -6.57 2.40
C ASN A 72 -8.78 -5.63 2.26
N GLY A 73 -8.04 -5.75 1.16
CA GLY A 73 -6.78 -5.06 0.90
C GLY A 73 -5.63 -6.03 0.63
N PHE A 74 -4.42 -5.50 0.46
CA PHE A 74 -3.22 -6.27 0.09
C PHE A 74 -1.93 -5.56 0.51
N VAL A 75 -0.81 -6.29 0.42
CA VAL A 75 0.54 -5.79 0.71
C VAL A 75 1.37 -5.73 -0.58
N LEU A 76 2.12 -4.64 -0.73
CA LEU A 76 3.13 -4.43 -1.77
C LEU A 76 4.50 -4.51 -1.11
N ASN A 77 5.21 -5.60 -1.37
CA ASN A 77 6.55 -5.82 -0.83
C ASN A 77 7.58 -5.02 -1.62
N GLY A 78 8.52 -4.38 -0.91
CA GLY A 78 9.72 -3.83 -1.51
C GLY A 78 10.58 -4.91 -2.18
N ILE A 79 11.39 -4.48 -3.15
CA ILE A 79 12.07 -5.38 -4.08
C ILE A 79 13.44 -5.78 -3.55
N ASP A 80 14.37 -4.82 -3.38
CA ASP A 80 15.74 -5.09 -2.96
C ASP A 80 16.04 -4.61 -1.53
N GLU A 81 17.09 -5.18 -0.94
CA GLU A 81 17.53 -4.82 0.42
C GLU A 81 17.83 -3.32 0.49
N PHE A 82 17.34 -2.67 1.54
CA PHE A 82 17.54 -1.25 1.85
C PHE A 82 16.87 -0.23 0.93
N ASP A 83 16.10 -0.63 -0.08
CA ASP A 83 15.39 0.29 -0.99
C ASP A 83 14.40 1.22 -0.28
N GLY A 84 13.84 0.77 0.83
CA GLY A 84 12.90 1.55 1.64
C GLY A 84 11.61 1.89 0.90
N SER A 85 11.04 0.95 0.14
CA SER A 85 9.71 1.09 -0.47
C SER A 85 8.65 1.48 0.56
N GLY A 86 7.72 2.35 0.18
CA GLY A 86 6.76 2.94 1.13
C GLY A 86 7.36 4.06 1.99
N SER A 87 8.53 4.62 1.61
CA SER A 87 9.09 5.83 2.23
C SER A 87 8.21 7.07 2.05
N SER A 88 7.45 7.08 0.96
CA SER A 88 6.36 8.01 0.70
C SER A 88 5.26 7.27 -0.05
N VAL A 89 4.01 7.64 0.23
CA VAL A 89 2.82 7.07 -0.39
C VAL A 89 1.78 8.16 -0.61
N SER A 90 0.99 8.06 -1.68
CA SER A 90 -0.11 8.98 -1.96
C SER A 90 -1.13 8.39 -2.91
N GLY A 91 -2.38 8.83 -2.82
CA GLY A 91 -3.35 8.67 -3.90
C GLY A 91 -2.96 9.54 -5.10
N ALA A 92 -2.96 8.96 -6.29
CA ALA A 92 -2.77 9.66 -7.56
C ALA A 92 -4.12 10.05 -8.21
N GLY A 93 -5.23 9.45 -7.74
CA GLY A 93 -6.54 9.51 -8.40
C GLY A 93 -6.56 8.64 -9.65
N ASP A 94 -7.69 8.56 -10.35
CA ASP A 94 -7.78 7.89 -11.65
C ASP A 94 -6.97 8.63 -12.74
N ILE A 95 -5.70 8.23 -12.94
CA ILE A 95 -4.80 8.89 -13.90
C ILE A 95 -4.86 8.27 -15.29
N ASN A 96 -5.44 7.07 -15.42
CA ASN A 96 -5.51 6.34 -16.68
C ASN A 96 -6.91 6.38 -17.33
N GLY A 97 -7.93 6.87 -16.61
CA GLY A 97 -9.31 7.03 -17.06
C GLY A 97 -10.15 5.76 -17.05
N ASP A 98 -9.81 4.77 -16.23
CA ASP A 98 -10.53 3.49 -16.14
C ASP A 98 -11.64 3.48 -15.09
N GLY A 99 -11.75 4.52 -14.28
CA GLY A 99 -12.77 4.69 -13.26
C GLY A 99 -12.36 4.22 -11.86
N PHE A 100 -11.11 3.81 -11.64
CA PHE A 100 -10.58 3.43 -10.32
C PHE A 100 -9.48 4.41 -9.90
N ASP A 101 -9.40 4.76 -8.61
CA ASP A 101 -8.32 5.62 -8.15
C ASP A 101 -6.97 4.87 -8.14
N ASP A 102 -5.92 5.52 -8.64
CA ASP A 102 -4.56 4.97 -8.65
C ASP A 102 -3.75 5.48 -7.45
N ILE A 103 -2.64 4.80 -7.15
CA ILE A 103 -1.72 5.20 -6.07
C ILE A 103 -0.28 5.29 -6.55
N ILE A 104 0.53 6.07 -5.82
CA ILE A 104 1.97 6.19 -6.03
C ILE A 104 2.75 5.82 -4.76
N ILE A 105 3.86 5.12 -4.94
CA ILE A 105 4.76 4.65 -3.88
C ILE A 105 6.20 5.03 -4.22
N GLY A 106 6.92 5.58 -3.25
CA GLY A 106 8.35 5.90 -3.37
C GLY A 106 9.25 4.92 -2.63
N ALA A 107 10.32 4.49 -3.30
CA ALA A 107 11.47 3.79 -2.73
C ALA A 107 12.70 4.70 -2.85
N ILE A 108 12.92 5.55 -1.86
CA ILE A 108 13.87 6.67 -1.95
C ILE A 108 15.33 6.22 -2.05
N PHE A 109 15.65 4.99 -1.63
CA PHE A 109 17.02 4.46 -1.64
C PHE A 109 17.28 3.43 -2.73
N ALA A 110 16.30 3.15 -3.59
CA ALA A 110 16.46 2.20 -4.67
C ALA A 110 17.53 2.62 -5.69
N ASP A 111 18.08 1.62 -6.39
CA ASP A 111 19.25 1.73 -7.26
C ASP A 111 18.92 1.51 -8.77
N PRO A 112 18.03 2.32 -9.38
CA PRO A 112 17.57 2.06 -10.74
C PRO A 112 18.73 2.12 -11.74
N ASN A 113 18.86 1.05 -12.53
CA ASN A 113 19.96 0.86 -13.49
C ASN A 113 21.36 0.91 -12.84
N GLY A 114 21.47 0.54 -11.56
CA GLY A 114 22.73 0.54 -10.81
C GLY A 114 23.20 1.91 -10.35
N ASN A 115 22.34 2.93 -10.36
CA ASN A 115 22.66 4.25 -9.81
C ASN A 115 22.30 4.30 -8.33
N GLU A 116 23.31 4.26 -7.48
CA GLU A 116 23.18 4.22 -6.01
C GLU A 116 22.24 5.33 -5.48
N SER A 117 21.17 4.90 -4.80
CA SER A 117 20.14 5.71 -4.16
C SER A 117 19.57 6.83 -5.04
N ALA A 118 19.46 6.58 -6.36
CA ALA A 118 18.79 7.51 -7.26
C ALA A 118 17.26 7.55 -7.02
N GLY A 119 16.73 6.49 -6.39
CA GLY A 119 15.33 6.38 -5.98
C GLY A 119 14.42 5.92 -7.12
N GLU A 120 13.35 5.23 -6.75
CA GLU A 120 12.32 4.76 -7.65
C GLU A 120 10.93 5.21 -7.20
N SER A 121 10.03 5.35 -8.16
CA SER A 121 8.61 5.63 -7.91
C SER A 121 7.75 4.69 -8.74
N TYR A 122 6.75 4.13 -8.10
CA TYR A 122 5.87 3.12 -8.65
C TYR A 122 4.45 3.66 -8.67
N VAL A 123 3.78 3.53 -9.80
CA VAL A 123 2.33 3.74 -9.91
C VAL A 123 1.67 2.37 -9.89
N ILE A 124 0.61 2.24 -9.09
CA ILE A 124 -0.21 1.05 -9.03
C ILE A 124 -1.60 1.47 -9.47
N PHE A 125 -2.08 0.82 -10.53
CA PHE A 125 -3.40 1.12 -11.07
C PHE A 125 -4.50 0.46 -10.23
N GLY A 126 -5.59 1.20 -10.05
CA GLY A 126 -6.84 0.72 -9.48
C GLY A 126 -7.45 -0.43 -10.31
N SER A 127 -8.31 -1.26 -9.70
CA SER A 127 -9.07 -2.31 -10.40
C SER A 127 -10.14 -2.94 -9.51
N ASP A 128 -11.15 -3.59 -10.10
CA ASP A 128 -12.10 -4.44 -9.35
C ASP A 128 -11.56 -5.87 -9.08
N GLU A 129 -10.33 -6.17 -9.50
CA GLU A 129 -9.71 -7.51 -9.46
C GLU A 129 -8.38 -7.53 -8.69
N PHE A 130 -8.40 -7.26 -7.39
CA PHE A 130 -7.21 -7.39 -6.53
C PHE A 130 -7.07 -8.75 -5.82
N GLY A 131 -8.05 -9.64 -5.98
CA GLY A 131 -8.00 -11.03 -5.52
C GLY A 131 -7.65 -11.95 -6.68
N GLY A 132 -6.40 -12.42 -6.74
CA GLY A 132 -5.85 -13.17 -7.88
C GLY A 132 -6.79 -14.21 -8.50
N GLY A 133 -7.32 -13.86 -9.67
CA GLY A 133 -7.65 -14.81 -10.72
C GLY A 133 -6.57 -14.71 -11.79
N ASN A 134 -5.61 -15.65 -11.79
CA ASN A 134 -4.93 -15.96 -13.04
C ASN A 134 -6.03 -16.37 -14.04
N SER A 135 -6.32 -15.51 -15.02
CA SER A 135 -7.05 -15.89 -16.23
C SER A 135 -6.09 -16.02 -17.40
#